data_AF-A0A3N0ELQ7-F1
#
_entry.id   AF-A0A3N0ELQ7-F1
#
_cell.length_a   1.000
_cell.length_b   1.000
_cell.length_c   1.000
_cell.angle_alpha   90.00
_cell.angle_beta   90.00
_cell.angle_gamma   90.00
#
_symmetry.space_group_name_H-M   'P 1'
#
loop_
_entity.id
_entity.type
_entity.pdbx_description
1 polymer ?
#
loop_
_entity_poly.entity_id
_entity_poly.type
_entity_poly.pdbx_seq_one_letter_code
_entity_poly.pdbx_strand_id
1 'polypeptide(L)' 'MKNLENYGVQELNATEMNEINGGITLSLGQALGLALGVVNIVVDAVQDAAVAVAQYVAGIIGGL' A
#
# COMPACT_ATOMS: atom_id res chain seq x y z
N MET A 1 -22.29 26.19 -26.72
CA MET A 1 -21.43 26.30 -25.52
C MET A 1 -21.71 27.64 -24.85
N LYS A 2 -21.70 27.73 -23.52
CA LYS A 2 -21.93 29.00 -22.81
C LYS A 2 -20.65 29.83 -22.82
N ASN A 3 -20.76 31.16 -22.94
CA ASN A 3 -19.63 32.08 -22.76
C ASN A 3 -19.27 32.15 -21.26
N LEU A 4 -17.99 32.00 -20.94
CA LEU A 4 -17.43 31.89 -19.60
C LEU A 4 -16.68 33.15 -19.13
N GLU A 5 -16.56 34.20 -19.97
CA GLU A 5 -15.76 35.42 -19.70
C GLU A 5 -16.14 36.13 -18.39
N ASN A 6 -17.41 36.09 -17.97
CA ASN A 6 -17.89 36.73 -16.74
C ASN A 6 -17.88 35.81 -15.51
N TYR A 7 -17.40 34.58 -15.64
CA TYR A 7 -17.43 33.58 -14.56
C TYR A 7 -16.10 33.46 -13.81
N GLY A 8 -15.07 34.23 -14.18
CA GLY A 8 -13.76 34.21 -13.51
C GLY A 8 -13.07 32.84 -13.55
N VAL A 9 -13.47 31.98 -14.48
CA VAL A 9 -12.90 30.64 -14.64
C VAL A 9 -11.60 30.74 -15.45
N GLN A 10 -10.57 30.09 -14.93
CA GLN A 10 -9.27 29.94 -15.59
C GLN A 10 -9.09 28.50 -16.10
N GLU A 11 -8.20 28.32 -17.06
CA GLU A 11 -7.76 26.97 -17.43
C GLU A 11 -7.01 26.33 -16.27
N LEU A 12 -7.29 25.05 -16.04
CA LEU A 12 -6.59 24.24 -15.05
C LEU A 12 -5.15 24.01 -15.51
N ASN A 13 -4.20 24.17 -14.60
CA ASN A 13 -2.84 23.75 -14.83
C ASN A 13 -2.70 22.22 -14.69
N ALA A 14 -1.55 21.69 -15.12
CA ALA A 14 -1.29 20.25 -15.11
C ALA A 14 -1.40 19.60 -13.71
N THR A 15 -1.08 20.35 -12.65
CA THR A 15 -1.20 19.87 -11.27
C THR A 15 -2.68 19.78 -10.87
N GLU A 16 -3.46 20.84 -11.11
CA GLU A 16 -4.89 20.87 -10.78
C GLU A 16 -5.67 19.79 -11.55
N MET A 17 -5.31 19.54 -12.82
CA MET A 17 -5.84 18.42 -13.60
C MET A 17 -5.53 17.05 -12.98
N ASN A 18 -4.30 16.85 -12.51
CA ASN A 18 -3.88 15.59 -11.89
C ASN A 18 -4.60 15.36 -10.56
N GLU A 19 -4.80 16.41 -9.77
CA GLU A 19 -5.53 16.34 -8.49
C GLU A 19 -7.01 15.98 -8.71
N ILE A 20 -7.68 16.63 -9.67
CA ILE A 20 -9.09 16.34 -10.00
C ILE A 20 -9.27 14.91 -10.51
N ASN A 21 -8.30 14.38 -11.26
CA ASN A 21 -8.32 13.00 -11.77
C ASN A 21 -7.94 11.93 -10.74
N GLY A 22 -7.99 12.26 -9.45
CA GLY A 22 -7.77 11.32 -8.36
C GLY A 22 -6.38 11.38 -7.75
N GLY A 23 -5.52 12.30 -8.21
CA GLY A 23 -4.43 12.88 -7.43
C GLY A 23 -3.61 11.89 -6.60
N ILE A 24 -3.31 10.70 -7.12
CA ILE A 24 -2.44 9.78 -6.38
C ILE A 24 -1.02 10.28 -6.59
N THR A 25 -0.55 11.08 -5.64
CA THR A 25 0.85 11.53 -5.55
C THR A 25 1.81 10.36 -5.35
N LEU A 26 1.28 9.21 -4.92
CA LEU A 26 1.96 7.92 -4.92
C LEU A 26 1.78 7.27 -6.31
N SER A 27 2.88 7.10 -7.03
CA SER A 27 2.86 6.24 -8.22
C SER A 27 2.28 4.86 -7.86
N LEU A 28 1.62 4.21 -8.82
CA LEU A 28 1.13 2.83 -8.66
C LEU A 28 2.23 1.90 -8.11
N GLY A 29 3.49 2.12 -8.50
CA GLY A 29 4.64 1.38 -7.97
C GLY A 29 4.87 1.58 -6.47
N GLN A 30 4.67 2.78 -5.94
CA GLN A 30 4.79 3.04 -4.49
C GLN A 30 3.63 2.42 -3.70
N ALA A 31 2.40 2.48 -4.23
CA ALA A 31 1.25 1.82 -3.61
C ALA A 31 1.43 0.29 -3.59
N LEU A 32 1.90 -0.30 -4.69
CA LEU A 32 2.26 -1.72 -4.77
C LEU A 32 3.41 -2.08 -3.83
N GLY A 33 4.42 -1.22 -3.70
CA GLY A 33 5.54 -1.40 -2.77
C GLY A 33 5.08 -1.46 -1.32
N LEU A 34 4.18 -0.56 -0.91
CA LEU A 34 3.58 -0.59 0.43
C LEU A 34 2.76 -1.86 0.66
N ALA A 35 1.94 -2.26 -0.31
CA ALA A 35 1.13 -3.48 -0.20
C ALA A 35 2.01 -4.73 -0.07
N LEU A 36 3.07 -4.85 -0.88
CA LEU A 36 4.04 -5.93 -0.79
C LEU A 36 4.78 -5.94 0.55
N GLY A 37 5.16 -4.76 1.07
CA GLY A 37 5.79 -4.64 2.38
C GLY A 37 4.91 -5.19 3.51
N VAL A 38 3.61 -4.86 3.50
CA VAL A 38 2.64 -5.39 4.48
C VAL A 38 2.51 -6.91 4.36
N VAL A 39 2.43 -7.45 3.13
CA VAL A 39 2.36 -8.90 2.91
C VAL A 39 3.60 -9.60 3.46
N ASN A 40 4.80 -9.05 3.24
CA ASN A 40 6.04 -9.64 3.75
C ASN A 40 6.07 -9.70 5.29
N ILE A 41 5.66 -8.63 5.97
CA ILE A 41 5.57 -8.62 7.45
C ILE A 41 4.68 -9.76 7.95
N VAL A 42 3.53 -9.98 7.30
CA VAL A 42 2.61 -11.06 7.68
C VAL A 42 3.23 -12.43 7.41
N VAL A 43 3.90 -12.61 6.28
CA VAL A 43 4.57 -13.88 5.94
C VAL A 43 5.66 -14.20 6.96
N ASP A 44 6.50 -13.22 7.33
CA ASP A 44 7.59 -13.38 8.29
C ASP A 44 7.03 -13.79 9.66
N ALA A 45 5.99 -13.10 10.14
CA ALA A 45 5.35 -13.41 11.41
C ALA A 45 4.75 -14.83 11.45
N VAL A 46 4.16 -15.28 10.33
CA VAL A 46 3.63 -16.65 10.22
C VAL A 46 4.75 -17.69 10.21
N GLN A 47 5.87 -17.40 9.55
CA GLN A 47 7.05 -18.27 9.57
C GLN A 47 7.63 -18.40 10.98
N ASP A 48 7.80 -17.28 11.69
CA ASP A 48 8.32 -17.28 13.06
C ASP A 48 7.42 -18.08 14.00
N ALA A 49 6.10 -17.92 13.89
CA ALA A 49 5.14 -18.70 14.65
C ALA A 49 5.23 -20.20 14.34
N ALA A 50 5.37 -20.56 13.06
CA ALA A 50 5.53 -21.95 12.65
C ALA A 50 6.82 -22.57 13.20
N VAL A 51 7.93 -21.82 13.19
CA VAL A 51 9.21 -22.24 13.78
C VAL A 51 9.07 -22.45 15.29
N ALA A 52 8.43 -21.52 16.00
CA ALA A 52 8.22 -21.64 17.45
C ALA A 52 7.40 -22.89 17.81
N VAL A 53 6.33 -23.18 17.05
CA VAL A 53 5.53 -24.41 17.23
C VAL A 53 6.36 -25.65 16.93
N ALA A 54 7.13 -25.66 15.85
CA ALA A 54 7.99 -26.78 15.51
C ALA A 54 9.04 -27.05 16.61
N GLN A 55 9.64 -26.00 17.17
CA GLN A 55 10.58 -26.10 18.29
C GLN A 55 9.91 -26.62 19.56
N TYR A 56 8.71 -26.14 19.88
CA TYR A 56 7.94 -26.63 21.02
C TYR A 56 7.63 -28.14 20.90
N VAL A 57 7.14 -28.55 19.73
CA VAL A 57 6.86 -29.97 19.44
C VAL A 57 8.14 -30.80 19.47
N ALA A 58 9.22 -30.31 18.89
CA ALA A 58 10.52 -31.00 18.93
C ALA A 58 11.07 -31.11 20.36
N GLY A 59 10.86 -30.09 21.20
CA GLY A 59 11.22 -30.13 22.62
C GLY A 59 10.42 -31.19 23.40
N ILE A 60 9.11 -31.26 23.17
CA ILE A 60 8.24 -32.28 23.79
C ILE A 60 8.61 -33.69 23.31
N ILE A 61 8.74 -33.90 21.99
CA ILE A 61 9.02 -35.23 21.42
C ILE A 61 10.47 -35.65 21.70
N GLY A 62 11.40 -34.69 21.74
CA GLY A 62 12.82 -34.91 22.00
C GLY A 62 13.17 -35.21 23.46
N GLY A 63 12.19 -35.15 24.36
CA GLY A 63 12.36 -35.60 25.76
C GLY A 63 13.00 -34.57 26.68
N LEU A 64 12.64 -33.29 26.54
CA LEU A 64 12.61 -32.39 27.70
C LEU A 64 11.41 -32.71 28.60
#